data_AF-A0A0K6H6Q6-F1
#
_entry.id   AF-A0A0K6H6Q6-F1
#
_cell.length_a   1.000
_cell.length_b   1.000
_cell.length_c   1.000
_cell.angle_alpha   90.00
_cell.angle_beta   90.00
_cell.angle_gamma   90.00
#
_symmetry.space_group_name_H-M   'P 1'
#
loop_
_entity.id
_entity.type
_entity.pdbx_description
1 polymer ?
#
loop_
_entity_poly.entity_id
_entity_poly.type
_entity_poly.pdbx_seq_one_letter_code
_entity_poly.pdbx_strand_id
1 'polypeptide(L)'
;MPDWVQNQRKSFRLRVSKKMDKETTMLDEKLLEQYYELLGKEGVHEMYETFSDNIGGYLKRLNELVQERDETETRRQAHKLKGACRSVGLRQLASQMERLEREEWHWQDADELMAQWSLELPLHQHELRHWLHARGI
;
A
#
# COMPACT_ATOMS: atom_id res chain seq x y z
N MET A 1 1.90 -22.19 24.86
CA MET A 1 1.04 -21.00 24.72
C MET A 1 -0.41 -21.43 24.93
N PRO A 2 -1.24 -20.68 25.67
CA PRO A 2 -2.64 -21.03 25.90
C PRO A 2 -3.51 -20.89 24.64
N ASP A 3 -4.50 -21.77 24.48
CA ASP A 3 -5.38 -21.86 23.30
C ASP A 3 -6.21 -20.59 23.03
N TRP A 4 -6.47 -19.77 24.04
CA TRP A 4 -7.22 -18.51 23.88
C TRP A 4 -6.44 -17.44 23.09
N VAL A 5 -5.11 -17.47 23.12
CA VAL A 5 -4.24 -16.57 22.33
C VAL A 5 -4.28 -16.95 20.84
N GLN A 6 -4.34 -18.25 20.52
CA GLN A 6 -4.47 -18.76 19.16
C GLN A 6 -5.85 -18.41 18.57
N ASN A 7 -6.90 -18.47 19.40
CA ASN A 7 -8.26 -18.24 18.96
C ASN A 7 -8.56 -16.76 18.67
N GLN A 8 -7.95 -15.84 19.42
CA GLN A 8 -8.03 -14.39 19.13
C GLN A 8 -7.29 -14.01 17.84
N ARG A 9 -6.09 -14.57 17.59
CA ARG A 9 -5.34 -14.36 16.33
C ARG A 9 -6.09 -14.89 15.11
N LYS A 10 -6.75 -16.05 15.22
CA LYS A 10 -7.62 -16.58 14.16
C LYS A 10 -8.84 -15.69 13.92
N SER A 11 -9.48 -15.22 14.99
CA SER A 11 -10.67 -14.34 14.90
C SER A 11 -10.36 -12.99 14.27
N PHE A 12 -9.19 -12.40 14.56
CA PHE A 12 -8.72 -11.17 13.91
C PHE A 12 -8.40 -11.40 12.43
N ARG A 13 -7.63 -12.44 12.10
CA ARG A 13 -7.33 -12.82 10.71
C ARG A 13 -8.59 -13.08 9.88
N LEU A 14 -9.59 -13.72 10.46
CA LEU A 14 -10.91 -13.92 9.84
C LEU A 14 -11.70 -12.61 9.68
N ARG A 15 -11.60 -11.66 10.61
CA ARG A 15 -12.31 -10.36 10.52
C ARG A 15 -11.66 -9.41 9.52
N VAL A 16 -10.34 -9.42 9.45
CA VAL A 16 -9.53 -8.71 8.45
C VAL A 16 -9.77 -9.32 7.06
N SER A 17 -9.69 -10.65 6.94
CA SER A 17 -9.97 -11.37 5.68
C SER A 17 -11.42 -11.22 5.22
N LYS A 18 -12.41 -11.20 6.12
CA LYS A 18 -13.83 -11.05 5.75
C LYS A 18 -14.23 -9.62 5.36
N LYS A 19 -13.41 -8.60 5.67
CA LYS A 19 -13.48 -7.26 5.06
C LYS A 19 -12.60 -7.12 3.81
N MET A 20 -11.72 -8.09 3.52
CA MET A 20 -10.70 -8.01 2.47
C MET A 20 -11.23 -8.33 1.06
N ASP A 21 -12.36 -9.02 0.95
CA ASP A 21 -12.89 -9.48 -0.34
C ASP A 21 -14.17 -8.76 -0.73
N LYS A 22 -14.01 -7.64 -1.45
CA LYS A 22 -14.75 -7.28 -2.67
C LYS A 22 -14.30 -5.88 -3.16
N GLU A 23 -13.75 -5.82 -4.36
CA GLU A 23 -13.77 -4.67 -5.30
C GLU A 23 -12.65 -3.61 -5.31
N THR A 24 -11.57 -3.67 -4.53
CA THR A 24 -10.41 -2.78 -4.82
C THR A 24 -9.42 -3.50 -5.73
N THR A 25 -9.43 -3.16 -7.02
CA THR A 25 -8.39 -3.65 -7.95
C THR A 25 -7.03 -3.13 -7.53
N MET A 26 -6.00 -3.94 -7.78
CA MET A 26 -4.59 -3.62 -7.46
C MET A 26 -4.13 -2.31 -8.09
N LEU A 27 -4.48 -2.12 -9.37
CA LEU A 27 -4.13 -0.95 -10.17
C LEU A 27 -5.37 -0.11 -10.52
N ASP A 28 -5.15 1.20 -10.65
CA ASP A 28 -6.02 2.15 -11.31
C ASP A 28 -5.69 2.24 -12.79
N GLU A 29 -6.13 1.25 -13.57
CA GLU A 29 -5.81 1.17 -15.01
C GLU A 29 -6.30 2.41 -15.78
N LYS A 30 -7.47 2.94 -15.41
CA LYS A 30 -8.01 4.15 -16.04
C LYS A 30 -7.10 5.36 -15.82
N LEU A 31 -6.58 5.55 -14.61
CA LEU A 31 -5.62 6.62 -14.32
C LEU A 31 -4.32 6.43 -15.11
N LEU A 32 -3.81 5.18 -15.17
CA LEU A 32 -2.59 4.87 -15.90
C LEU A 32 -2.73 5.11 -17.41
N GLU A 33 -3.89 4.78 -17.99
CA GLU A 33 -4.24 5.10 -19.37
C GLU A 33 -4.27 6.62 -19.62
N GLN A 34 -4.88 7.39 -18.71
CA GLN A 34 -4.89 8.85 -18.80
C GLN A 34 -3.48 9.46 -18.70
N TYR A 35 -2.63 8.93 -17.83
CA TYR A 35 -1.24 9.39 -17.75
C TYR A 35 -0.44 9.04 -19.00
N TYR A 36 -0.67 7.88 -19.59
CA TYR A 36 -0.06 7.53 -20.86
C TYR A 36 -0.48 8.47 -21.99
N GLU A 37 -1.77 8.80 -22.09
CA GLU A 37 -2.28 9.75 -23.09
C GLU A 37 -1.67 11.16 -22.92
N LEU A 38 -1.44 11.59 -21.69
CA LEU A 38 -0.97 12.95 -21.38
C LEU A 38 0.55 13.09 -21.42
N LEU A 39 1.28 12.11 -20.90
CA LEU A 39 2.73 12.17 -20.68
C LEU A 39 3.52 11.37 -21.71
N GLY A 40 2.84 10.51 -22.48
CA GLY A 40 3.49 9.52 -23.33
C GLY A 40 4.21 8.43 -22.51
N LYS A 41 4.89 7.57 -23.24
CA LYS A 41 5.60 6.42 -22.68
C LYS A 41 6.68 6.83 -21.67
N GLU A 42 7.56 7.72 -22.09
CA GLU A 42 8.72 8.15 -21.32
C GLU A 42 8.31 8.82 -20.01
N GLY A 43 7.26 9.65 -20.04
CA GLY A 43 6.77 10.34 -18.85
C GLY A 43 6.11 9.40 -17.83
N VAL A 44 5.38 8.37 -18.27
CA VAL A 44 4.85 7.35 -17.36
C VAL A 44 5.98 6.52 -16.74
N HIS A 45 7.01 6.20 -17.52
CA HIS A 45 8.19 5.50 -17.02
C HIS A 45 8.94 6.33 -15.96
N GLU A 46 9.21 7.61 -16.22
CA GLU A 46 9.88 8.51 -15.27
C GLU A 46 9.08 8.69 -13.97
N MET A 47 7.76 8.82 -14.07
CA MET A 47 6.86 8.87 -12.92
C MET A 47 6.96 7.58 -12.07
N TYR A 48 7.00 6.42 -12.72
CA TYR A 48 7.16 5.14 -12.04
C TYR A 48 8.53 4.99 -11.37
N GLU A 49 9.62 5.31 -12.08
CA GLU A 49 10.99 5.26 -11.53
C GLU A 49 11.11 6.17 -10.31
N THR A 50 10.61 7.40 -10.40
CA THR A 50 10.58 8.34 -9.27
C THR A 50 9.84 7.77 -8.07
N PHE A 51 8.71 7.09 -8.28
CA PHE A 51 8.00 6.42 -7.20
C PHE A 51 8.83 5.26 -6.62
N SER A 52 9.41 4.42 -7.47
CA SER A 52 10.18 3.23 -7.08
C SER A 52 11.39 3.60 -6.21
N ASP A 53 12.10 4.67 -6.56
CA ASP A 53 13.25 5.17 -5.80
C ASP A 53 12.88 5.67 -4.40
N ASN A 54 11.67 6.26 -4.27
CA ASN A 54 11.27 6.95 -3.05
C ASN A 54 10.43 6.07 -2.10
N ILE A 55 9.67 5.10 -2.61
CA ILE A 55 8.68 4.37 -1.81
C ILE A 55 9.31 3.59 -0.65
N GLY A 56 10.51 3.03 -0.86
CA GLY A 56 11.24 2.30 0.18
C GLY A 56 11.60 3.19 1.38
N GLY A 57 12.00 4.43 1.13
CA GLY A 57 12.30 5.41 2.18
C GLY A 57 11.07 5.77 3.00
N TYR A 58 9.94 5.99 2.32
CA TYR A 58 8.69 6.27 3.02
C TYR A 58 8.17 5.09 3.85
N LEU A 59 8.27 3.86 3.32
CA LEU A 59 7.86 2.64 4.04
C LEU A 59 8.76 2.39 5.25
N LYS A 60 10.08 2.57 5.11
CA LYS A 60 11.02 2.46 6.22
C LYS A 60 10.65 3.43 7.35
N ARG A 61 10.38 4.69 7.00
CA ARG A 61 9.98 5.71 7.98
C ARG A 61 8.66 5.36 8.66
N LEU A 62 7.69 4.83 7.92
CA LEU A 62 6.42 4.38 8.49
C LEU A 62 6.64 3.25 9.51
N ASN A 63 7.48 2.29 9.16
CA ASN A 63 7.80 1.17 10.05
C ASN A 63 8.48 1.66 11.34
N GLU A 64 9.43 2.61 11.27
CA GLU A 64 10.05 3.23 12.45
C GLU A 64 8.99 3.85 13.38
N LEU A 65 8.07 4.66 12.83
CA LEU A 65 7.02 5.33 13.60
C LEU A 65 6.05 4.34 14.26
N VAL A 66 5.72 3.25 13.57
CA VAL A 66 4.90 2.16 14.11
C VAL A 66 5.62 1.46 15.28
N GLN A 67 6.94 1.29 15.22
CA GLN A 67 7.73 0.73 16.32
C GLN A 67 7.88 1.71 17.50
N GLU A 68 8.01 3.01 17.22
CA GLU A 68 8.06 4.08 18.22
C GLU A 68 6.70 4.31 18.92
N ARG A 69 5.62 3.73 18.38
CA ARG A 69 4.24 3.89 18.86
C ARG A 69 3.78 5.36 18.82
N ASP A 70 4.26 6.11 17.83
CA ASP A 70 3.82 7.48 17.55
C ASP A 70 2.63 7.48 16.59
N GLU A 71 1.42 7.55 17.13
CA GLU A 71 0.20 7.51 16.32
C GLU A 71 0.08 8.73 15.40
N THR A 72 0.45 9.91 15.87
CA THR A 72 0.27 11.16 15.12
C THR A 72 1.15 11.14 13.87
N GLU A 73 2.43 10.79 14.04
CA GLU A 73 3.34 10.72 12.90
C GLU A 73 3.08 9.48 12.03
N THR A 74 2.62 8.35 12.60
CA THR A 74 2.18 7.18 11.80
C THR A 74 1.08 7.59 10.82
N ARG A 75 0.05 8.32 11.28
CA ARG A 75 -1.05 8.79 10.43
C ARG A 75 -0.56 9.78 9.37
N ARG A 76 0.33 10.70 9.72
CA ARG A 76 0.94 11.66 8.77
C ARG A 76 1.77 10.96 7.70
N GLN A 77 2.54 9.97 8.08
CA GLN A 77 3.36 9.20 7.17
C GLN A 77 2.50 8.31 6.26
N ALA A 78 1.44 7.71 6.79
CA ALA A 78 0.43 6.99 6.01
C ALA A 78 -0.20 7.90 4.94
N HIS A 79 -0.53 9.15 5.27
CA HIS A 79 -1.04 10.13 4.30
C HIS A 79 -0.08 10.36 3.13
N LYS A 80 1.23 10.50 3.41
CA LYS A 80 2.25 10.68 2.36
C LYS A 80 2.36 9.43 1.48
N LEU A 81 2.39 8.25 2.09
CA LEU A 81 2.48 6.98 1.39
C LEU A 81 1.24 6.74 0.52
N LYS A 82 0.05 7.07 1.02
CA LYS A 82 -1.21 7.09 0.25
C LYS A 82 -1.09 7.96 -1.00
N GLY A 83 -0.57 9.19 -0.84
CA GLY A 83 -0.37 10.11 -1.95
C GLY A 83 0.55 9.52 -3.03
N ALA A 84 1.70 8.98 -2.61
CA ALA A 84 2.65 8.33 -3.52
C ALA A 84 2.05 7.11 -4.24
N CYS A 85 1.29 6.26 -3.55
CA CYS A 85 0.63 5.14 -4.20
C CYS A 85 -0.45 5.58 -5.18
N ARG A 86 -1.25 6.61 -4.84
CA ARG A 86 -2.27 7.15 -5.75
C ARG A 86 -1.65 7.77 -7.00
N SER A 87 -0.51 8.44 -6.88
CA SER A 87 0.14 9.09 -8.03
C SER A 87 0.68 8.12 -9.08
N VAL A 88 0.82 6.83 -8.76
CA VAL A 88 1.22 5.79 -9.72
C VAL A 88 0.16 4.70 -9.89
N GLY A 89 -1.09 4.98 -9.51
CA GLY A 89 -2.21 4.07 -9.70
C GLY A 89 -2.17 2.79 -8.84
N LEU A 90 -1.36 2.71 -7.78
CA LEU A 90 -1.36 1.58 -6.84
C LEU A 90 -2.55 1.68 -5.86
N ARG A 91 -3.75 1.43 -6.38
CA ARG A 91 -5.02 1.69 -5.71
C ARG A 91 -5.20 0.89 -4.42
N GLN A 92 -4.87 -0.40 -4.42
CA GLN A 92 -5.01 -1.24 -3.24
C GLN A 92 -4.12 -0.77 -2.08
N LEU A 93 -2.83 -0.51 -2.34
CA LEU A 93 -1.90 0.02 -1.34
C LEU A 93 -2.36 1.40 -0.83
N ALA A 94 -2.82 2.27 -1.72
CA ALA A 94 -3.37 3.57 -1.31
C ALA A 94 -4.56 3.41 -0.36
N SER A 95 -5.45 2.45 -0.60
CA SER A 95 -6.59 2.17 0.28
C SER A 95 -6.15 1.71 1.66
N GLN A 96 -5.14 0.83 1.74
CA GLN A 96 -4.59 0.39 3.03
C GLN A 96 -4.00 1.57 3.83
N MET A 97 -3.30 2.49 3.17
CA MET A 97 -2.76 3.68 3.82
C MET A 97 -3.84 4.67 4.25
N GLU A 98 -4.91 4.82 3.47
CA GLU A 98 -6.06 5.62 3.86
C GLU A 98 -6.72 5.09 5.14
N ARG A 99 -6.78 3.77 5.32
CA ARG A 99 -7.30 3.16 6.55
C ARG A 99 -6.38 3.43 7.74
N LEU A 100 -5.08 3.22 7.58
CA LEU A 100 -4.10 3.54 8.63
C LEU A 100 -4.12 5.04 9.00
N GLU A 101 -4.37 5.92 8.04
CA GLU A 101 -4.50 7.36 8.24
C GLU A 101 -5.79 7.75 8.99
N ARG A 102 -6.95 7.17 8.63
CA ARG A 102 -8.27 7.73 8.99
C ARG A 102 -9.10 6.88 9.94
N GLU A 103 -8.88 5.57 9.99
CA GLU A 103 -9.66 4.65 10.84
C GLU A 103 -9.04 4.50 12.23
N GLU A 104 -9.84 4.00 13.18
CA GLU A 104 -9.31 3.50 14.45
C GLU A 104 -8.64 2.14 14.25
N TRP A 105 -7.50 1.93 14.92
CA TRP A 105 -6.70 0.71 14.86
C TRP A 105 -5.93 0.52 16.16
N HIS A 106 -5.48 -0.71 16.41
CA HIS A 106 -4.56 -1.05 17.49
C HIS A 106 -3.15 -1.25 16.92
N TRP A 107 -2.13 -1.11 17.75
CA TRP A 107 -0.74 -1.29 17.33
C TRP A 107 -0.43 -2.64 16.68
N GLN A 108 -1.12 -3.70 17.10
CA GLN A 108 -1.01 -5.02 16.47
C GLN A 108 -1.48 -5.01 15.01
N ASP A 109 -2.52 -4.23 14.70
CA ASP A 109 -3.06 -4.08 13.34
C ASP A 109 -2.02 -3.37 12.45
N ALA A 110 -1.36 -2.34 12.99
CA ALA A 110 -0.30 -1.61 12.29
C ALA A 110 0.96 -2.48 12.08
N ASP A 111 1.36 -3.26 13.08
CA ASP A 111 2.49 -4.21 12.97
C ASP A 111 2.21 -5.28 11.89
N GLU A 112 0.99 -5.85 11.88
CA GLU A 112 0.57 -6.81 10.85
C GLU A 112 0.53 -6.17 9.46
N LEU A 113 0.06 -4.93 9.36
CA LEU A 113 0.05 -4.18 8.10
C LEU A 113 1.46 -3.93 7.58
N MET A 114 2.44 -3.60 8.43
CA MET A 114 3.84 -3.42 8.00
C MET A 114 4.45 -4.73 7.48
N ALA A 115 4.17 -5.84 8.15
CA ALA A 115 4.59 -7.15 7.68
C ALA A 115 3.95 -7.49 6.31
N GLN A 116 2.66 -7.22 6.15
CA GLN A 116 1.94 -7.42 4.88
C GLN A 116 2.52 -6.54 3.76
N TRP A 117 2.78 -5.25 4.03
CA TRP A 117 3.36 -4.32 3.05
C TRP A 117 4.72 -4.77 2.52
N SER A 118 5.55 -5.37 3.37
CA SER A 118 6.86 -5.89 2.95
C SER A 118 6.76 -6.99 1.88
N LEU A 119 5.65 -7.72 1.85
CA LEU A 119 5.35 -8.77 0.88
C LEU A 119 4.59 -8.22 -0.33
N GLU A 120 3.64 -7.30 -0.11
CA GLU A 120 2.75 -6.80 -1.14
C GLU A 120 3.38 -5.74 -2.05
N LEU A 121 4.24 -4.86 -1.52
CA LEU A 121 4.82 -3.78 -2.32
C LEU A 121 5.60 -4.30 -3.56
N PRO A 122 6.48 -5.32 -3.45
CA PRO A 122 7.14 -5.89 -4.62
C PRO A 122 6.17 -6.48 -5.64
N LEU A 123 5.06 -7.08 -5.19
CA LEU A 123 4.02 -7.63 -6.07
C LEU A 123 3.30 -6.50 -6.83
N HIS A 124 2.96 -5.41 -6.14
CA HIS A 124 2.38 -4.20 -6.74
C HIS A 124 3.30 -3.54 -7.75
N GLN A 125 4.59 -3.44 -7.43
CA GLN A 125 5.58 -2.94 -8.37
C GLN A 125 5.73 -3.86 -9.59
N HIS A 126 5.67 -5.18 -9.40
CA HIS A 126 5.74 -6.14 -10.51
C HIS A 126 4.52 -6.03 -11.44
N GLU A 127 3.31 -5.99 -10.87
CA GLU A 127 2.08 -5.89 -11.67
C GLU A 127 2.04 -4.58 -12.46
N LEU A 128 2.44 -3.45 -11.84
CA LEU A 128 2.51 -2.17 -12.54
C LEU A 128 3.49 -2.22 -13.72
N ARG A 129 4.69 -2.77 -13.53
CA ARG A 129 5.66 -2.96 -14.65
C ARG A 129 5.11 -3.88 -15.73
N HIS A 130 4.45 -4.96 -15.34
CA HIS A 130 3.86 -5.89 -16.29
C HIS A 130 2.74 -5.22 -17.10
N TRP A 131 1.88 -4.44 -16.45
CA TRP A 131 0.82 -3.68 -17.08
C TRP A 131 1.34 -2.66 -18.10
N LEU A 132 2.41 -1.93 -17.74
CA LEU A 132 3.09 -0.98 -18.62
C LEU A 132 3.66 -1.70 -19.85
N HIS A 133 4.46 -2.75 -19.63
CA HIS A 133 5.11 -3.51 -20.70
C HIS A 133 4.09 -4.16 -21.66
N ALA A 134 2.99 -4.72 -21.15
CA ALA A 134 1.94 -5.34 -21.96
C ALA A 134 1.26 -4.37 -22.93
N ARG A 135 1.34 -3.06 -22.68
CA ARG A 135 0.78 -1.99 -23.51
C ARG A 135 1.84 -1.26 -24.35
N GLY A 136 3.08 -1.75 -24.34
CA GLY A 136 4.20 -1.13 -25.02
C GLY A 136 4.69 0.16 -24.35
N ILE A 137 4.27 0.40 -23.11
CA ILE A 137 4.71 1.50 -22.24
C ILE A 137 5.99 1.07 -21.52
#